data_AF-A0A3P6APL5-F1
#
_entry.id   AF-A0A3P6APL5-F1
#
_cell.length_a   1.000
_cell.length_b   1.000
_cell.length_c   1.000
_cell.angle_alpha   90.00
_cell.angle_beta   90.00
_cell.angle_gamma   90.00
#
_symmetry.space_group_name_H-M   'P 1'
#
loop_
_entity.id
_entity.type
_entity.pdbx_description
1 polymer ?
#
loop_
_entity_poly.entity_id
_entity_poly.type
_entity_poly.pdbx_seq_one_letter_code
_entity_poly.pdbx_strand_id
1 'polypeptide(L)'
;MQINSMAPRWKWKGAEAKALAEPISKSVSELQLSLAKTESSGSLSSCNVLLAVEPEQAELLDRCCFGRLVLSAEKAKKWIQLSFEEAFYLLYILKCIKLTLQGRCLENEVDTWMYMRSKRPNFPVFFKAYSHLRSKNWILRSGLQYGVDFVAYRHHPSLVHSEAEVLLKHC
;
A
#
# COMPACT_ATOMS: atom_id res chain seq x y z
N MET A 1 11.15 17.29 6.02
CA MET A 1 9.73 17.42 6.37
C MET A 1 9.57 17.00 7.83
N GLN A 2 9.61 17.96 8.75
CA GLN A 2 9.25 17.72 10.15
C GLN A 2 7.73 17.92 10.24
N ILE A 3 6.99 16.84 10.47
CA ILE A 3 5.55 16.90 10.73
C ILE A 3 5.43 17.09 12.24
N ASN A 4 4.96 18.26 12.66
CA ASN A 4 4.77 18.59 14.08
C ASN A 4 3.77 17.60 14.69
N SER A 5 4.10 16.96 15.82
CA SER A 5 3.27 15.92 16.42
C SER A 5 2.07 16.54 17.16
N MET A 6 0.96 16.72 16.45
CA MET A 6 -0.34 16.85 17.10
C MET A 6 -0.84 15.45 17.48
N ALA A 7 -1.55 15.34 18.61
CA ALA A 7 -2.14 14.07 19.03
C ALA A 7 -3.16 13.57 17.99
N PRO A 8 -3.28 12.25 17.76
CA PRO A 8 -4.21 11.71 16.77
C PRO A 8 -5.66 12.10 17.07
N ARG A 9 -6.41 12.48 16.04
CA ARG A 9 -7.85 12.75 16.16
C ARG A 9 -8.65 11.47 15.90
N TRP A 10 -9.12 10.85 16.98
CA TRP A 10 -9.90 9.61 16.95
C TRP A 10 -11.34 9.82 16.48
N LYS A 11 -11.87 8.88 15.68
CA LYS A 11 -13.24 8.95 15.13
C LYS A 11 -14.34 8.53 16.12
N TRP A 12 -14.03 7.62 17.05
CA TRP A 12 -15.00 7.09 18.01
C TRP A 12 -14.32 6.59 19.30
N LYS A 13 -15.10 6.46 20.38
CA LYS A 13 -14.61 6.09 21.71
C LYS A 13 -14.13 4.63 21.75
N GLY A 14 -12.84 4.41 21.95
CA GLY A 14 -12.21 3.08 21.92
C GLY A 14 -11.36 2.82 20.66
N ALA A 15 -11.36 3.73 19.69
CA ALA A 15 -10.51 3.65 18.51
C ALA A 15 -9.00 3.62 18.87
N GLU A 16 -8.60 4.37 19.91
CA GLU A 16 -7.23 4.38 20.43
C GLU A 16 -6.81 3.01 20.97
N ALA A 17 -7.63 2.40 21.83
CA ALA A 17 -7.36 1.07 22.37
C ALA A 17 -7.24 0.03 21.27
N LYS A 18 -8.11 0.10 20.25
CA LYS A 18 -8.03 -0.78 19.08
C LYS A 18 -6.74 -0.56 18.28
N ALA A 19 -6.35 0.69 18.06
CA ALA A 19 -5.12 1.03 17.34
C ALA A 19 -3.84 0.58 18.08
N LEU A 20 -3.86 0.60 19.42
CA LEU A 20 -2.76 0.12 20.25
C LEU A 20 -2.68 -1.41 20.31
N ALA A 21 -3.83 -2.09 20.27
CA ALA A 21 -3.89 -3.55 20.23
C ALA A 21 -3.38 -4.13 18.91
N GLU A 22 -3.57 -3.41 17.80
CA GLU A 22 -3.20 -3.84 16.44
C GLU A 22 -2.24 -2.83 15.78
N PRO A 23 -0.97 -2.77 16.23
CA PRO A 23 0.00 -1.85 15.65
C PRO A 23 0.34 -2.24 14.21
N ILE A 24 0.34 -1.25 13.31
CA ILE A 24 0.58 -1.43 11.87
C ILE A 24 1.87 -2.22 11.59
N SER A 25 2.94 -1.96 12.34
CA SER A 25 4.21 -2.67 12.17
C SER A 25 4.06 -4.18 12.35
N LYS A 26 3.26 -4.62 13.32
CA LYS A 26 3.00 -6.05 13.57
C LYS A 26 2.17 -6.65 12.44
N SER A 27 1.12 -5.94 12.00
CA SER A 27 0.29 -6.37 10.88
C SER A 27 1.08 -6.47 9.57
N VAL A 28 2.02 -5.55 9.32
CA VAL A 28 2.88 -5.59 8.13
C VAL A 28 3.83 -6.79 8.16
N SER A 29 4.42 -7.11 9.31
CA SER A 29 5.25 -8.31 9.46
C SER A 29 4.45 -9.60 9.23
N GLU A 30 3.24 -9.67 9.77
CA GLU A 30 2.33 -10.81 9.56
C GLU A 30 1.93 -10.96 8.09
N LEU A 31 1.60 -9.84 7.43
CA LEU A 31 1.32 -9.78 6.00
C LEU A 31 2.50 -10.30 5.18
N GLN A 32 3.73 -9.85 5.50
CA GLN A 32 4.94 -10.25 4.80
C GLN A 32 5.14 -11.77 4.86
N LEU A 33 5.02 -12.37 6.05
CA LEU A 33 5.15 -13.81 6.25
C LEU A 33 4.07 -14.60 5.50
N SER A 34 2.82 -14.11 5.56
CA SER A 34 1.69 -14.77 4.90
C SER A 34 1.81 -14.75 3.37
N LEU A 35 2.20 -13.61 2.79
CA LEU A 35 2.38 -13.49 1.34
C LEU A 35 3.60 -14.27 0.85
N ALA A 36 4.71 -14.23 1.59
CA ALA A 36 5.93 -14.98 1.24
C ALA A 36 5.70 -16.50 1.21
N LYS A 37 4.85 -17.03 2.10
CA LYS A 37 4.51 -18.46 2.14
C LYS A 37 3.74 -18.94 0.90
N THR A 38 2.95 -18.06 0.27
CA THR A 38 2.03 -18.42 -0.81
C THR A 38 2.55 -18.10 -2.21
N GLU A 39 3.74 -17.49 -2.30
CA GLU A 39 4.29 -16.94 -3.55
C GLU A 39 3.27 -16.12 -4.35
N SER A 40 2.53 -15.25 -3.65
CA SER A 40 1.48 -14.44 -4.26
C SER A 40 2.01 -13.63 -5.45
N SER A 41 1.31 -13.69 -6.59
CA SER A 41 1.70 -13.00 -7.81
C SER A 41 0.67 -11.96 -8.24
N GLY A 42 1.17 -10.76 -8.57
CA GLY A 42 0.37 -9.66 -9.09
C GLY A 42 0.51 -9.54 -10.61
N SER A 43 -0.57 -9.20 -11.30
CA SER A 43 -0.56 -8.88 -12.72
C SER A 43 -0.49 -7.37 -12.93
N LEU A 44 0.52 -6.93 -13.67
CA LEU A 44 0.73 -5.54 -14.07
C LEU A 44 -0.23 -5.15 -15.20
N SER A 45 -0.97 -4.09 -14.97
CA SER A 45 -1.78 -3.37 -15.94
C SER A 45 -1.08 -2.06 -16.35
N SER A 46 -1.73 -1.26 -17.20
CA SER A 46 -1.22 0.03 -17.67
C SER A 46 -1.09 1.08 -16.57
N CYS A 47 -1.94 1.05 -15.54
CA CYS A 47 -2.01 2.08 -14.49
C CYS A 47 -2.09 1.54 -13.06
N ASN A 48 -2.13 0.22 -12.88
CA ASN A 48 -2.39 -0.45 -11.60
C ASN A 48 -1.89 -1.90 -11.63
N VAL A 49 -1.89 -2.55 -10.46
CA VAL A 49 -1.53 -3.97 -10.31
C VAL A 49 -2.71 -4.69 -9.67
N LEU A 50 -3.07 -5.85 -10.21
CA LEU A 50 -4.09 -6.72 -9.62
C LEU A 50 -3.40 -7.90 -8.96
N LEU A 51 -3.55 -8.01 -7.64
CA LEU A 51 -3.03 -9.10 -6.83
C LEU A 51 -4.17 -10.05 -6.47
N ALA A 52 -4.06 -11.32 -6.84
CA ALA A 52 -4.97 -12.37 -6.38
C ALA A 52 -4.45 -12.93 -5.07
N VAL A 53 -5.28 -12.91 -4.03
CA VAL A 53 -4.92 -13.38 -2.68
C VAL A 53 -6.05 -14.20 -2.06
N GLU A 54 -5.70 -14.98 -1.05
CA GLU A 54 -6.67 -15.67 -0.20
C GLU A 54 -7.42 -14.67 0.71
N PRO A 55 -8.63 -14.99 1.19
CA PRO A 55 -9.42 -14.08 2.02
C PRO A 55 -8.70 -13.57 3.28
N GLU A 56 -7.90 -14.41 3.93
CA GLU A 56 -7.12 -14.06 5.12
C GLU A 56 -6.04 -13.03 4.80
N GLN A 57 -5.40 -13.18 3.64
CA GLN A 57 -4.40 -12.22 3.14
C GLN A 57 -5.06 -10.90 2.73
N ALA A 58 -6.26 -10.95 2.16
CA ALA A 58 -7.04 -9.75 1.85
C ALA A 58 -7.34 -8.95 3.12
N GLU A 59 -7.67 -9.62 4.23
CA GLU A 59 -7.89 -8.97 5.52
C GLU A 59 -6.60 -8.32 6.06
N LEU A 60 -5.45 -9.01 5.95
CA LEU A 60 -4.16 -8.45 6.33
C LEU A 60 -3.78 -7.22 5.48
N LEU A 61 -4.07 -7.26 4.17
CA LEU A 61 -3.84 -6.12 3.27
C LEU A 61 -4.73 -4.93 3.65
N ASP A 62 -5.99 -5.17 4.00
CA ASP A 62 -6.91 -4.11 4.46
C ASP A 62 -6.42 -3.49 5.77
N ARG A 63 -6.08 -4.32 6.77
CA ARG A 63 -5.50 -3.88 8.06
C ARG A 63 -4.23 -3.04 7.88
N CYS A 64 -3.39 -3.39 6.91
CA CYS A 64 -2.17 -2.66 6.57
C CYS A 64 -2.39 -1.48 5.61
N CYS A 65 -3.63 -1.27 5.16
CA CYS A 65 -4.02 -0.28 4.16
C CYS A 65 -3.22 -0.38 2.86
N PHE A 66 -3.03 -1.58 2.33
CA PHE A 66 -2.49 -1.79 0.99
C PHE A 66 -3.63 -2.05 -0.01
N GLY A 67 -3.71 -1.21 -1.03
CA GLY A 67 -4.63 -1.39 -2.14
C GLY A 67 -6.09 -1.24 -1.76
N ARG A 68 -6.94 -1.68 -2.69
CA ARG A 68 -8.39 -1.68 -2.58
C ARG A 68 -8.94 -3.02 -3.03
N LEU A 69 -9.83 -3.60 -2.24
CA LEU A 69 -10.55 -4.80 -2.63
C LEU A 69 -11.43 -4.53 -3.86
N VAL A 70 -11.28 -5.36 -4.88
CA VAL A 70 -12.13 -5.41 -6.06
C VAL A 70 -13.15 -6.53 -5.85
N LEU A 71 -14.43 -6.17 -5.96
CA LEU A 71 -15.52 -7.14 -5.84
C LEU A 71 -15.41 -8.15 -6.99
N SER A 72 -15.29 -9.43 -6.65
CA SER A 72 -15.36 -10.53 -7.60
C SER A 72 -16.49 -11.48 -7.20
N ALA A 73 -17.16 -12.05 -8.21
CA ALA A 73 -18.22 -13.04 -8.02
C ALA A 73 -17.67 -14.38 -7.48
N GLU A 74 -16.37 -14.62 -7.64
CA GLU A 74 -15.70 -15.85 -7.19
C GLU A 74 -15.40 -15.77 -5.69
N LYS A 75 -15.89 -16.75 -4.92
CA LYS A 75 -15.66 -16.82 -3.47
C LYS A 75 -14.25 -17.29 -3.09
N ALA A 76 -13.54 -17.98 -4.00
CA ALA A 76 -12.28 -18.64 -3.69
C ALA A 76 -11.12 -17.65 -3.54
N LYS A 77 -11.02 -16.63 -4.41
CA LYS A 77 -9.92 -15.65 -4.38
C LYS A 77 -10.44 -14.22 -4.35
N LYS A 78 -9.74 -13.37 -3.62
CA LYS A 78 -9.99 -11.93 -3.56
C LYS A 78 -8.98 -11.21 -4.44
N TRP A 79 -9.46 -10.22 -5.18
CA TRP A 79 -8.63 -9.41 -6.05
C TRP A 79 -8.39 -8.07 -5.38
N ILE A 80 -7.12 -7.72 -5.19
CA ILE A 80 -6.70 -6.46 -4.58
C ILE A 80 -6.06 -5.61 -5.67
N GLN A 81 -6.62 -4.43 -5.91
CA GLN A 81 -6.02 -3.43 -6.78
C GLN A 81 -5.01 -2.61 -6.00
N LEU A 82 -3.76 -2.65 -6.44
CA LEU A 82 -2.65 -1.88 -5.89
C LEU A 82 -2.24 -0.77 -6.87
N SER A 83 -1.81 0.36 -6.32
CA SER A 83 -1.03 1.36 -7.06
C SER A 83 0.37 0.82 -7.38
N PHE A 84 1.09 1.49 -8.28
CA PHE A 84 2.48 1.14 -8.57
C PHE A 84 3.39 1.30 -7.34
N GLU A 85 3.16 2.32 -6.51
CA GLU A 85 3.92 2.55 -5.28
C GLU A 85 3.70 1.43 -4.27
N GLU A 86 2.43 1.02 -4.06
CA GLU A 86 2.08 -0.08 -3.18
C GLU A 86 2.67 -1.39 -3.68
N ALA A 87 2.45 -1.72 -4.96
CA ALA A 87 2.95 -2.97 -5.54
C ALA A 87 4.48 -3.04 -5.53
N PHE A 88 5.17 -1.96 -5.89
CA PHE A 88 6.63 -1.92 -5.86
C PHE A 88 7.17 -1.94 -4.44
N TYR A 89 6.46 -1.38 -3.45
CA TYR A 89 6.84 -1.51 -2.04
C TYR A 89 6.75 -2.97 -1.56
N LEU A 90 5.66 -3.67 -1.90
CA LEU A 90 5.50 -5.09 -1.55
C LEU A 90 6.56 -5.98 -2.24
N LEU A 91 6.91 -5.66 -3.50
CA LEU A 91 7.95 -6.37 -4.26
C LEU A 91 9.38 -6.07 -3.75
N TYR A 92 9.76 -4.80 -3.68
CA TYR A 92 11.16 -4.38 -3.48
C TYR A 92 11.55 -4.28 -2.00
N ILE A 93 10.67 -3.70 -1.16
CA ILE A 93 10.96 -3.47 0.26
C ILE A 93 10.57 -4.69 1.10
N LEU A 94 9.35 -5.20 0.94
CA LEU A 94 8.88 -6.37 1.71
C LEU A 94 9.26 -7.71 1.08
N LYS A 95 9.58 -7.75 -0.22
CA LYS A 95 9.97 -8.97 -0.95
C LYS A 95 9.00 -10.13 -0.76
N CYS A 96 7.70 -9.82 -0.75
CA CYS A 96 6.66 -10.80 -0.43
C CYS A 96 5.73 -11.14 -1.60
N ILE A 97 5.86 -10.47 -2.73
CA ILE A 97 5.08 -10.75 -3.95
C ILE A 97 5.99 -10.83 -5.18
N LYS A 98 5.53 -11.52 -6.22
CA LYS A 98 6.12 -11.48 -7.57
C LYS A 98 5.19 -10.70 -8.51
N LEU A 99 5.72 -10.04 -9.52
CA LEU A 99 4.90 -9.34 -10.51
C LEU A 99 5.04 -9.97 -11.90
N THR A 100 3.93 -10.03 -12.62
CA THR A 100 3.84 -10.58 -13.98
C THR A 100 3.30 -9.52 -14.93
N LEU A 101 3.84 -9.45 -16.14
CA LEU A 101 3.37 -8.59 -17.21
C LEU A 101 2.93 -9.48 -18.38
N GLN A 102 1.64 -9.41 -18.76
CA GLN A 102 1.08 -10.22 -19.85
C GLN A 102 1.40 -11.72 -19.73
N GLY A 103 1.33 -12.26 -18.50
CA GLY A 103 1.63 -13.66 -18.21
C GLY A 103 3.13 -14.02 -18.13
N ARG A 104 4.03 -13.07 -18.40
CA ARG A 104 5.48 -13.27 -18.20
C ARG A 104 5.89 -12.76 -16.82
N CYS A 105 6.63 -13.55 -16.06
CA CYS A 105 7.18 -13.10 -14.79
C CYS A 105 8.22 -12.00 -15.04
N LEU A 106 8.11 -10.88 -14.32
CA LEU A 106 9.20 -9.92 -14.24
C LEU A 106 10.14 -10.43 -13.15
N GLU A 107 11.18 -11.14 -13.59
CA GLU A 107 12.13 -11.79 -12.68
C GLU A 107 12.99 -10.78 -11.91
N ASN A 108 13.06 -9.53 -12.38
CA ASN A 108 13.89 -8.48 -11.81
C ASN A 108 13.06 -7.24 -11.40
N GLU A 109 13.34 -6.71 -10.22
CA GLU A 109 12.84 -5.42 -9.74
C GLU A 109 13.21 -4.25 -10.68
N VAL A 110 14.34 -4.33 -11.39
CA VAL A 110 14.78 -3.31 -12.34
C VAL A 110 13.83 -3.22 -13.53
N ASP A 111 13.40 -4.36 -14.09
CA ASP A 111 12.47 -4.37 -15.23
C ASP A 111 11.10 -3.82 -14.82
N THR A 112 10.64 -4.20 -13.63
CA THR A 112 9.41 -3.66 -13.03
C THR A 112 9.52 -2.14 -12.87
N TRP A 113 10.64 -1.66 -12.33
CA TRP A 113 10.90 -0.24 -12.14
C TRP A 113 10.88 0.52 -13.47
N MET A 114 11.57 0.01 -14.49
CA MET A 114 11.62 0.63 -15.82
C MET A 114 10.24 0.66 -16.47
N TYR A 115 9.46 -0.42 -16.35
CA TYR A 115 8.09 -0.47 -16.84
C TYR A 115 7.22 0.60 -16.16
N MET A 116 7.18 0.64 -14.83
CA MET A 116 6.38 1.61 -14.09
C MET A 116 6.80 3.06 -14.38
N ARG A 117 8.11 3.31 -14.51
CA ARG A 117 8.65 4.63 -14.91
C ARG A 117 8.22 5.02 -16.32
N SER A 118 8.21 4.07 -17.26
CA SER A 118 7.76 4.33 -18.64
C SER A 118 6.27 4.65 -18.72
N LYS A 119 5.44 4.03 -17.86
CA LYS A 119 4.00 4.25 -17.82
C LYS A 119 3.61 5.51 -17.05
N ARG A 120 4.36 5.85 -16.01
CA ARG A 120 4.10 7.04 -15.20
C ARG A 120 5.43 7.73 -14.84
N PRO A 121 5.81 8.80 -15.56
CA PRO A 121 7.08 9.51 -15.33
C PRO A 121 7.29 10.00 -13.89
N ASN A 122 6.20 10.32 -13.19
CA ASN A 122 6.23 10.78 -11.81
C ASN A 122 6.40 9.64 -10.78
N PHE A 123 6.31 8.36 -11.18
CA PHE A 123 6.42 7.22 -10.28
C PHE A 123 7.67 7.23 -9.38
N PRO A 124 8.89 7.54 -9.86
CA PRO A 124 10.07 7.56 -9.00
C PRO A 124 9.96 8.53 -7.82
N VAL A 125 9.40 9.72 -8.05
CA VAL A 125 9.21 10.74 -7.02
C VAL A 125 8.16 10.27 -6.02
N PHE A 126 7.03 9.77 -6.51
CA PHE A 126 5.95 9.26 -5.68
C PHE A 126 6.38 8.05 -4.85
N PHE A 127 7.09 7.09 -5.45
CA PHE A 127 7.59 5.92 -4.74
C PHE A 127 8.60 6.28 -3.66
N LYS A 128 9.50 7.25 -3.92
CA LYS A 128 10.45 7.72 -2.91
C LYS A 128 9.72 8.33 -1.71
N ALA A 129 8.72 9.16 -1.94
CA ALA A 129 7.91 9.72 -0.86
C ALA A 129 7.11 8.64 -0.12
N TYR A 130 6.49 7.73 -0.88
CA TYR A 130 5.69 6.63 -0.35
C TYR A 130 6.52 5.72 0.56
N SER A 131 7.66 5.23 0.07
CA SER A 131 8.56 4.35 0.82
C SER A 131 9.15 5.04 2.06
N HIS A 132 9.50 6.33 1.99
CA HIS A 132 10.00 7.10 3.14
C HIS A 132 8.96 7.26 4.26
N LEU A 133 7.70 7.47 3.91
CA LEU A 133 6.62 7.61 4.90
C LEU A 133 6.23 6.24 5.47
N ARG A 134 6.18 5.20 4.62
CA ARG A 134 5.98 3.81 5.09
C ARG A 134 7.07 3.34 6.03
N SER A 135 8.35 3.70 5.80
CA SER A 135 9.44 3.36 6.72
C SER A 135 9.33 4.05 8.08
N LYS A 136 8.50 5.10 8.17
CA LYS A 136 8.13 5.80 9.42
C LYS A 136 6.79 5.31 9.98
N ASN A 137 6.27 4.18 9.51
CA ASN A 137 4.98 3.60 9.86
C ASN A 137 3.76 4.49 9.55
N TRP A 138 3.86 5.38 8.56
CA TRP A 138 2.68 6.11 8.08
C TRP A 138 1.91 5.29 7.05
N ILE A 139 0.59 5.28 7.16
CA ILE A 139 -0.30 4.80 6.11
C ILE A 139 -0.55 5.93 5.12
N LEU A 140 -0.47 5.60 3.83
CA LEU A 140 -0.71 6.54 2.73
C LEU A 140 -1.89 6.06 1.90
N ARG A 141 -2.79 6.99 1.58
CA ARG A 141 -3.87 6.79 0.60
C ARG A 141 -3.77 7.86 -0.48
N SER A 142 -4.38 7.60 -1.64
CA SER A 142 -4.49 8.59 -2.72
C SER A 142 -5.17 9.87 -2.21
N GLY A 143 -4.53 11.01 -2.44
CA GLY A 143 -5.06 12.31 -2.06
C GLY A 143 -5.87 13.02 -3.14
N LEU A 144 -6.13 12.37 -4.28
CA LEU A 144 -6.74 12.99 -5.46
C LEU A 144 -8.06 13.71 -5.15
N GLN A 145 -8.87 13.17 -4.23
CA GLN A 145 -10.14 13.76 -3.80
C GLN A 145 -9.99 15.08 -3.03
N TYR A 146 -8.79 15.35 -2.51
CA TYR A 146 -8.45 16.51 -1.68
C TYR A 146 -7.47 17.46 -2.39
N GLY A 147 -7.16 17.22 -3.67
CA GLY A 147 -6.23 18.05 -4.43
C GLY A 147 -4.76 17.92 -4.00
N VAL A 148 -4.40 16.82 -3.33
CA VAL A 148 -3.04 16.52 -2.86
C VAL A 148 -2.60 15.14 -3.36
N ASP A 149 -1.30 14.83 -3.31
CA ASP A 149 -0.80 13.57 -3.86
C ASP A 149 -1.13 12.39 -2.93
N PHE A 150 -0.89 12.56 -1.64
CA PHE A 150 -1.23 11.56 -0.62
C PHE A 150 -1.89 12.19 0.60
N VAL A 151 -2.73 11.38 1.25
CA VAL A 151 -3.21 11.63 2.60
C VAL A 151 -2.55 10.62 3.52
N ALA A 152 -1.95 11.11 4.60
CA ALA A 152 -1.16 10.31 5.53
C ALA A 152 -1.86 10.17 6.90
N TYR A 153 -1.77 8.96 7.46
CA TYR A 153 -2.40 8.58 8.73
C TYR A 153 -1.38 7.84 9.61
N ARG A 154 -1.41 8.05 10.93
CA ARG A 154 -0.59 7.26 11.88
C ARG A 154 -1.24 5.93 12.25
N HIS A 155 -2.55 5.83 12.08
CA HIS A 155 -3.36 4.64 12.36
C HIS A 155 -4.32 4.37 11.20
N HIS A 156 -5.02 3.24 11.25
CA HIS A 156 -5.96 2.87 10.19
C HIS A 156 -7.01 3.98 9.95
N PRO A 157 -7.33 4.36 8.70
CA PRO A 157 -8.26 5.46 8.38
C PRO A 157 -9.68 5.29 8.93
N SER A 158 -10.08 4.10 9.36
CA SER A 158 -11.36 3.87 10.07
C SER A 158 -11.32 4.29 11.54
N LEU A 159 -10.13 4.45 12.12
CA LEU A 159 -9.90 4.77 13.54
C LEU A 159 -9.59 6.26 13.75
N VAL A 160 -8.89 6.88 12.81
CA VAL A 160 -8.42 8.27 12.91
C VAL A 160 -8.82 9.12 11.71
N HIS A 161 -8.91 10.43 11.92
CA HIS A 161 -8.90 11.39 10.83
C HIS A 161 -7.50 11.47 10.20
N SER A 162 -7.42 12.00 8.98
CA SER A 162 -6.12 12.31 8.37
C SER A 162 -5.37 13.34 9.20
N GLU A 163 -4.07 13.10 9.33
CA GLU A 163 -3.18 13.94 10.15
C GLU A 163 -2.29 14.83 9.28
N ALA A 164 -1.99 14.40 8.06
CA ALA A 164 -1.20 15.18 7.12
C ALA A 164 -1.67 14.98 5.68
N GLU A 165 -1.57 16.07 4.92
CA GLU A 165 -1.67 16.09 3.48
C GLU A 165 -0.26 16.22 2.90
N VAL A 166 0.04 15.44 1.87
CA VAL A 166 1.38 15.39 1.26
C VAL A 166 1.26 15.87 -0.18
N LEU A 167 1.92 16.98 -0.46
CA LEU A 167 2.12 17.55 -1.79
C LEU A 167 3.58 17.36 -2.22
N LEU A 168 3.77 16.70 -3.35
CA LEU A 168 5.05 16.47 -3.98
C LEU A 168 5.34 17.62 -4.93
N LYS A 169 6.40 18.36 -4.65
CA LYS A 169 6.87 19.38 -5.59
C LYS A 169 7.62 18.71 -6.73
N HIS A 170 7.08 18.86 -7.93
CA HIS A 170 7.80 18.59 -9.16
C HIS A 170 8.81 19.73 -9.37
N CYS A 171 10.09 19.39 -9.51
CA CYS A 171 11.15 20.29 -9.95
C CYS A 171 11.51 19.95 -11.39
#